data_AF-A0A1Q9AC77-F1
#
_entry.id   AF-A0A1Q9AC77-F1
#
_cell.length_a   1.000
_cell.length_b   1.000
_cell.length_c   1.000
_cell.angle_alpha   90.00
_cell.angle_beta   90.00
_cell.angle_gamma   90.00
#
_symmetry.space_group_name_H-M   'P 1'
#
loop_
_entity.id
_entity.type
_entity.pdbx_description
1 polymer ?
#
loop_
_entity_poly.entity_id
_entity_poly.type
_entity_poly.pdbx_seq_one_letter_code
_entity_poly.pdbx_strand_id
1 'polypeptide(L)'
;MASSANLGDRLEGYVSELVKTGRYNSRSEVLREGVRLVEEREKRLAALDAAIARGLADVDAGRVKPVEEVAERLRAKYRKMGEDRGL
;
A
#
# COMPACT_ATOMS: atom_id res chain seq x y z
N MET A 1 1.55 27.50 10.63
CA MET A 1 0.26 28.10 11.05
C MET A 1 -0.71 26.97 11.35
N ALA A 2 -1.44 27.03 12.47
CA ALA A 2 -2.49 26.05 12.73
C ALA A 2 -3.71 26.40 11.86
N SER A 3 -3.95 25.64 10.79
CA SER A 3 -5.25 25.72 10.11
C SER A 3 -6.28 25.12 11.05
N SER A 4 -7.30 25.90 11.43
CA SER A 4 -8.43 25.36 12.16
C SER A 4 -9.35 24.66 11.16
N ALA A 5 -9.60 23.37 11.38
CA ALA A 5 -10.62 22.61 10.68
C ALA A 5 -11.79 22.39 11.64
N ASN A 6 -13.04 22.43 11.16
CA ASN A 6 -14.18 21.97 11.95
C ASN A 6 -14.40 20.48 11.65
N LEU A 7 -14.29 19.62 12.67
CA LEU A 7 -14.41 18.17 12.52
C LEU A 7 -15.81 17.63 12.87
N GLY A 8 -16.68 18.48 13.44
CA GLY A 8 -17.92 18.06 14.07
C GLY A 8 -17.72 17.28 15.37
N ASP A 9 -18.79 17.16 16.15
CA ASP A 9 -18.74 16.75 17.56
C ASP A 9 -18.10 15.37 17.78
N ARG A 10 -18.41 14.40 16.90
CA ARG A 10 -17.89 13.03 17.02
C ARG A 10 -16.37 12.97 16.89
N LEU A 11 -15.81 13.61 15.86
CA LEU A 11 -14.37 13.57 15.61
C LEU A 11 -13.62 14.47 16.59
N GLU A 12 -14.19 15.60 17.01
CA GLU A 12 -13.62 16.40 18.09
C GLU A 12 -13.54 15.64 19.42
N GLY A 13 -14.58 14.88 19.77
CA GLY A 13 -14.59 14.03 20.96
C GLY A 13 -13.46 13.00 20.92
N TYR A 14 -13.32 12.30 19.79
CA TYR A 14 -12.27 11.30 19.60
C TYR A 14 -10.86 11.89 19.62
N VAL A 15 -10.63 13.01 18.91
CA VAL A 15 -9.33 13.71 18.94
C VAL A 15 -9.00 14.19 20.37
N SER A 16 -10.00 14.68 21.10
CA SER A 16 -9.83 15.09 22.49
C SER A 16 -9.45 13.93 23.39
N GLU A 17 -10.05 12.75 23.21
CA GLU A 17 -9.69 11.52 23.93
C GLU A 17 -8.26 11.08 23.63
N LEU A 18 -7.86 11.09 22.35
CA LEU A 18 -6.51 10.73 21.91
C LEU A 18 -5.42 11.63 22.52
N VAL A 19 -5.73 12.92 22.72
CA VAL A 19 -4.81 13.85 23.39
C VAL A 19 -4.84 13.66 24.91
N LYS A 20 -6.04 13.52 25.52
CA LYS A 20 -6.20 13.30 26.96
C LYS A 20 -5.52 12.03 27.46
N THR A 21 -5.54 10.97 26.66
CA THR A 21 -4.87 9.69 26.96
C THR A 21 -3.35 9.75 26.77
N GLY A 22 -2.81 10.87 26.27
CA GLY A 22 -1.38 11.04 26.03
C GLY A 22 -0.88 10.33 24.79
N ARG A 23 -1.76 9.74 23.96
CA ARG A 23 -1.35 9.09 22.70
C ARG A 23 -0.81 10.11 21.69
N TYR A 24 -1.29 11.35 21.75
CA TYR A 24 -0.78 12.46 20.97
C TYR A 24 -0.64 13.71 21.84
N ASN A 25 0.33 14.56 21.54
CA ASN A 25 0.63 15.75 22.32
C ASN A 25 -0.29 16.93 21.98
N SER A 26 -0.92 16.91 20.80
CA SER A 26 -1.79 17.99 20.34
C SER A 26 -2.78 17.56 19.28
N ARG A 27 -3.89 18.30 19.17
CA ARG A 27 -4.88 18.19 18.06
C ARG A 27 -4.22 18.28 16.69
N SER A 28 -3.29 19.22 16.51
CA SER A 28 -2.55 19.40 15.25
C SER A 28 -1.71 18.18 14.87
N GLU A 29 -1.22 17.42 15.85
CA GLU A 29 -0.48 16.18 15.61
C GLU A 29 -1.40 15.07 15.10
N VAL A 30 -2.56 14.88 15.74
CA VAL A 30 -3.58 13.92 15.32
C VAL A 30 -4.05 14.20 13.89
N LEU A 31 -4.29 15.48 13.56
CA LEU A 31 -4.74 15.88 12.24
C LEU A 31 -3.67 15.64 11.16
N ARG A 32 -2.41 15.96 11.44
CA ARG A 32 -1.31 15.68 10.50
C ARG A 32 -1.16 14.19 10.24
N GLU A 33 -1.27 13.37 11.28
CA GLU A 33 -1.23 11.92 11.12
C GLU A 33 -2.43 11.43 10.30
N GLY A 34 -3.63 11.93 10.57
CA GLY A 34 -4.83 11.61 9.79
C GLY A 34 -4.68 11.93 8.30
N VAL A 35 -4.17 13.13 7.97
CA VAL A 35 -3.91 13.52 6.57
C VAL A 35 -2.82 12.67 5.93
N ARG A 36 -1.75 12.34 6.68
CA ARG A 36 -0.68 11.45 6.21
C ARG A 36 -1.20 10.06 5.85
N LEU A 37 -2.09 9.49 6.67
CA LEU A 37 -2.71 8.19 6.40
C LEU A 37 -3.59 8.23 5.15
N VAL A 38 -4.32 9.34 4.93
CA VAL A 38 -5.08 9.54 3.70
C VAL A 38 -4.13 9.62 2.50
N GLU A 39 -3.07 10.43 2.58
CA GLU A 39 -2.09 10.55 1.50
C GLU A 39 -1.44 9.20 1.15
N GLU A 40 -1.08 8.41 2.16
CA GLU A 40 -0.50 7.08 1.96
C GLU A 40 -1.49 6.12 1.29
N ARG A 41 -2.77 6.15 1.68
CA ARG A 41 -3.83 5.36 1.05
C ARG A 41 -3.99 5.74 -0.42
N GLU A 42 -4.04 7.03 -0.73
CA GLU A 42 -4.19 7.50 -2.12
C GLU A 42 -2.97 7.13 -2.98
N LYS A 43 -1.75 7.22 -2.42
CA LYS A 43 -0.53 6.74 -3.11
C LYS A 43 -0.57 5.25 -3.42
N ARG A 44 -1.05 4.42 -2.49
CA ARG A 44 -1.19 2.97 -2.70
C ARG A 44 -2.23 2.65 -3.78
N LEU A 45 -3.37 3.36 -3.80
CA LEU A 45 -4.39 3.19 -4.83
C LEU A 45 -3.86 3.61 -6.20
N ALA A 46 -3.23 4.77 -6.32
CA ALA A 46 -2.63 5.21 -7.57
C ALA A 46 -1.57 4.22 -8.10
N ALA A 47 -0.76 3.63 -7.21
CA ALA A 47 0.23 2.62 -7.59
C ALA A 47 -0.44 1.33 -8.08
N LEU A 48 -1.55 0.91 -7.46
CA LEU A 48 -2.34 -0.25 -7.88
C LEU A 48 -2.97 0.00 -9.25
N ASP A 49 -3.61 1.14 -9.46
CA ASP A 49 -4.24 1.50 -10.73
C ASP A 49 -3.20 1.53 -11.86
N ALA A 50 -2.03 2.11 -11.60
CA ALA A 50 -0.91 2.10 -12.55
C ALA A 50 -0.41 0.68 -12.85
N ALA A 51 -0.36 -0.21 -11.86
CA ALA A 51 0.03 -1.60 -12.06
C ALA A 51 -0.98 -2.37 -12.92
N ILE A 52 -2.28 -2.18 -12.67
CA ILE A 52 -3.36 -2.78 -13.46
C ILE A 52 -3.31 -2.27 -14.90
N ALA A 53 -3.20 -0.95 -15.10
CA ALA A 53 -3.12 -0.35 -16.44
C ALA A 53 -1.93 -0.91 -17.25
N ARG A 54 -0.75 -1.05 -16.62
CA ARG A 54 0.41 -1.70 -17.25
C ARG A 54 0.12 -3.16 -17.62
N GLY A 55 -0.50 -3.92 -16.72
CA GLY A 55 -0.85 -5.32 -16.98
C GLY A 55 -1.81 -5.48 -18.16
N LEU A 56 -2.82 -4.61 -18.27
CA LEU A 56 -3.73 -4.59 -19.42
C LEU A 56 -2.99 -4.24 -20.71
N ALA A 57 -2.13 -3.23 -20.68
CA ALA A 57 -1.31 -2.86 -21.84
C ALA A 57 -0.32 -3.96 -22.25
N ASP A 58 0.15 -4.78 -21.30
CA ASP A 58 0.97 -5.97 -21.58
C ASP A 58 0.15 -7.09 -22.24
N VAL A 59 -1.09 -7.30 -21.79
CA VAL A 59 -2.03 -8.24 -22.42
C VAL A 59 -2.31 -7.83 -23.87
N ASP A 60 -2.70 -6.58 -24.09
CA ASP A 60 -3.05 -6.06 -25.42
C ASP A 60 -1.87 -6.14 -26.41
N ALA A 61 -0.65 -5.97 -25.89
CA ALA A 61 0.57 -6.07 -26.69
C ALA A 61 1.15 -7.50 -26.78
N GLY A 62 0.48 -8.50 -26.23
CA GLY A 62 0.95 -9.89 -26.22
C GLY A 62 2.23 -10.12 -25.40
N ARG A 63 2.58 -9.24 -24.47
CA ARG A 63 3.74 -9.35 -23.57
C ARG A 63 3.47 -10.26 -22.35
N VAL A 64 2.58 -11.22 -22.50
CA VAL A 64 2.19 -12.17 -21.46
C VAL A 64 2.64 -13.58 -21.82
N LYS A 65 2.70 -14.45 -20.81
CA LYS A 65 3.06 -15.86 -20.95
C LYS A 65 2.01 -16.73 -20.26
N PRO A 66 1.66 -17.91 -20.82
CA PRO A 66 0.85 -18.89 -20.12
C PRO A 66 1.48 -19.25 -18.78
N VAL A 67 0.65 -19.40 -17.74
CA VAL A 67 1.14 -19.65 -16.38
C VAL A 67 1.82 -21.01 -16.28
N GLU A 68 1.38 -21.98 -17.06
CA GLU A 68 1.94 -23.33 -17.15
C GLU A 68 3.38 -23.29 -17.68
N GLU A 69 3.65 -22.52 -18.74
CA GLU A 69 4.99 -22.32 -19.31
C GLU A 69 5.93 -21.71 -18.25
N VAL A 70 5.43 -20.71 -17.51
CA VAL A 70 6.20 -20.06 -16.44
C VAL A 70 6.45 -21.00 -15.27
N ALA A 71 5.44 -21.77 -14.85
CA ALA A 71 5.54 -22.70 -13.73
C ALA A 71 6.55 -23.81 -14.02
N GLU A 72 6.50 -24.43 -15.20
CA GLU A 72 7.45 -25.47 -15.61
C GLU A 72 8.88 -24.92 -15.65
N ARG A 73 9.08 -23.75 -16.26
CA ARG A 73 10.39 -23.09 -16.32
C ARG A 73 10.94 -22.80 -14.92
N LEU A 74 10.12 -22.31 -13.99
CA LEU A 74 10.55 -22.03 -12.63
C LEU A 74 10.86 -23.32 -11.84
N ARG A 75 10.03 -24.36 -11.96
CA ARG A 75 10.29 -25.67 -11.34
C ARG A 75 11.63 -26.25 -11.81
N ALA A 76 11.88 -26.24 -13.12
CA ALA A 76 13.14 -26.71 -13.69
C ALA A 76 14.34 -25.92 -13.15
N LYS A 77 14.23 -24.58 -13.12
CA LYS A 77 15.28 -23.70 -12.57
C LYS A 77 15.61 -24.05 -11.11
N TYR A 78 14.59 -24.13 -10.25
CA TYR A 78 14.82 -24.34 -8.82
C TYR A 78 15.27 -25.76 -8.48
N ARG A 79 14.84 -26.77 -9.25
CA ARG A 79 15.37 -28.14 -9.13
C ARG A 79 16.87 -28.18 -9.38
N LYS A 80 17.30 -27.62 -10.52
CA LYS A 80 18.71 -27.54 -10.88
C LYS A 80 19.53 -26.79 -9.83
N MET A 81 19.00 -25.69 -9.29
CA MET A 81 19.66 -24.96 -8.21
C MET A 81 19.80 -25.75 -6.91
N GLY A 82 18.88 -26.69 -6.62
CA GLY A 82 18.99 -27.60 -5.48
C GLY A 82 20.08 -28.65 -5.71
N GLU A 83 20.07 -29.27 -6.90
CA GLU A 83 21.09 -30.24 -7.35
C GLU A 83 22.50 -29.62 -7.33
N ASP A 84 22.66 -28.40 -7.85
CA ASP A 84 23.94 -27.66 -7.84
C ASP A 84 24.42 -27.30 -6.42
N ARG A 85 23.51 -27.31 -5.43
CA ARG A 85 23.81 -27.02 -4.01
C ARG A 85 23.95 -28.27 -3.15
N GLY A 86 23.82 -29.47 -3.73
CA GLY A 86 23.96 -30.74 -3.01
C GLY A 86 22.85 -31.02 -2.01
N LEU A 87 21.65 -30.46 -2.21
CA LEU A 87 20.43 -30.77 -1.47
C LEU A 87 19.54 -31.74 -2.26
#